data_AF-A0A558A328-F1
#
_entry.id   AF-A0A558A328-F1
#
_cell.length_a   1.000
_cell.length_b   1.000
_cell.length_c   1.000
_cell.angle_alpha   90.00
_cell.angle_beta   90.00
_cell.angle_gamma   90.00
#
_symmetry.space_group_name_H-M   'P 1'
#
loop_
_entity.id
_entity.type
_entity.pdbx_description
1 polymer ?
#
loop_
_entity_poly.entity_id
_entity_poly.type
_entity_poly.pdbx_seq_one_letter_code
_entity_poly.pdbx_strand_id
1 'polypeptide(L)'
;MRLKQERSHRWDSRFAPYVYIAPYFVLFGTFGLFPLLYTGWVSLQNRNLLDGDSARWVGLGNYVQLLWHDPYFWNAMGNTVSLWLMTTVPQIVLALAIAHLLNRRIRARTFFRMGVLLPNITSVAAVTVVFAQLFGRDFGLVNWVLGLVGG
;
A
#
# COMPACT_ATOMS: atom_id res chain seq x y z
N MET A 1 -41.33 -42.17 18.23
CA MET A 1 -41.58 -40.90 17.51
C MET A 1 -40.24 -40.27 17.10
N ARG A 2 -39.66 -40.67 15.96
CA ARG A 2 -38.40 -40.11 15.42
C ARG A 2 -38.43 -40.12 13.90
N LEU A 3 -39.24 -39.26 13.28
CA LEU A 3 -39.29 -39.16 11.82
C LEU A 3 -39.64 -37.72 11.39
N LYS A 4 -38.67 -36.79 11.47
CA LYS A 4 -38.81 -35.50 10.76
C LYS A 4 -37.53 -34.67 10.57
N GLN A 5 -36.38 -35.25 10.25
CA GLN A 5 -35.16 -34.45 10.03
C GLN A 5 -34.31 -34.76 8.79
N GLU A 6 -34.76 -35.56 7.82
CA GLU A 6 -33.90 -35.96 6.68
C GLU A 6 -34.24 -35.33 5.31
N ARG A 7 -35.00 -34.23 5.26
CA ARG A 7 -35.41 -33.65 3.96
C ARG A 7 -34.83 -32.29 3.60
N SER A 8 -33.83 -31.80 4.34
CA SER A 8 -33.20 -30.49 4.09
C SER A 8 -31.85 -30.54 3.36
N HIS A 9 -31.16 -31.69 3.29
CA HIS A 9 -29.72 -31.72 2.96
C HIS A 9 -29.35 -31.77 1.46
N ARG A 10 -30.30 -31.78 0.51
CA ARG A 10 -29.97 -31.97 -0.91
C ARG A 10 -29.85 -30.68 -1.73
N TRP A 11 -30.34 -29.55 -1.21
CA TRP A 11 -30.14 -28.23 -1.82
C TRP A 11 -28.82 -27.57 -1.38
N ASP A 12 -28.22 -28.08 -0.30
CA ASP A 12 -27.07 -27.49 0.39
C ASP A 12 -25.72 -27.84 -0.29
N SER A 13 -25.58 -29.00 -0.94
CA SER A 13 -24.25 -29.42 -1.44
C SER A 13 -23.78 -28.75 -2.73
N ARG A 14 -24.67 -28.16 -3.55
CA ARG A 14 -24.26 -27.55 -4.84
C ARG A 14 -24.23 -26.03 -4.82
N PHE A 15 -25.13 -25.37 -4.07
CA PHE A 15 -25.21 -23.91 -4.01
C PHE A 15 -24.53 -23.29 -2.79
N ALA A 16 -24.37 -24.02 -1.67
CA ALA A 16 -23.72 -23.46 -0.47
C ALA A 16 -22.29 -22.95 -0.73
N PRO A 17 -21.43 -23.63 -1.51
CA PRO A 17 -20.11 -23.10 -1.82
C PRO A 17 -20.15 -21.74 -2.54
N TYR A 18 -21.11 -21.53 -3.45
CA TYR A 18 -21.28 -20.26 -4.16
C TYR A 18 -21.78 -19.16 -3.23
N VAL A 19 -22.69 -19.46 -2.30
CA VAL A 19 -23.18 -18.51 -1.31
C VAL A 19 -22.07 -18.08 -0.34
N TYR A 20 -21.15 -18.98 0.02
CA TYR A 20 -20.02 -18.62 0.89
C TYR A 20 -18.98 -17.72 0.20
N ILE A 21 -18.78 -17.86 -1.11
CA ILE A 21 -17.82 -17.03 -1.85
C ILE A 21 -18.48 -15.77 -2.43
N ALA A 22 -19.82 -15.74 -2.56
CA ALA A 22 -20.57 -14.61 -3.09
C ALA A 22 -20.29 -13.27 -2.38
N PRO A 23 -20.22 -13.15 -1.03
CA PRO A 23 -19.91 -11.89 -0.37
C PRO A 23 -18.56 -11.30 -0.80
N TYR A 24 -17.54 -12.14 -0.98
CA TYR A 24 -16.25 -11.70 -1.49
C TYR A 24 -16.39 -11.15 -2.91
N PHE A 25 -17.04 -11.87 -3.82
CA PHE A 25 -17.20 -11.41 -5.21
C PHE A 25 -18.09 -10.19 -5.35
N VAL A 26 -19.10 -10.03 -4.51
CA VAL A 26 -19.93 -8.82 -4.47
C VAL A 26 -19.09 -7.63 -4.03
N LEU A 27 -18.36 -7.75 -2.91
CA LEU A 27 -17.49 -6.68 -2.43
C LEU A 27 -16.37 -6.35 -3.42
N PHE A 28 -15.68 -7.36 -3.95
CA PHE A 28 -14.65 -7.20 -4.97
C PHE A 28 -15.24 -6.59 -6.26
N GLY A 29 -16.42 -7.03 -6.68
CA GLY A 29 -17.11 -6.51 -7.85
C GLY A 29 -17.41 -5.02 -7.71
N THR A 30 -17.99 -4.62 -6.58
CA THR A 30 -18.41 -3.23 -6.33
C THR A 30 -17.24 -2.30 -6.01
N PHE A 31 -16.27 -2.73 -5.21
CA PHE A 31 -15.19 -1.85 -4.71
C PHE A 31 -13.84 -2.07 -5.38
N GLY A 32 -13.64 -3.17 -6.09
CA GLY A 32 -12.40 -3.44 -6.82
C GLY A 32 -12.60 -3.34 -8.33
N LEU A 33 -13.43 -4.24 -8.88
CA LEU A 33 -13.59 -4.40 -10.32
C LEU A 33 -14.32 -3.22 -10.96
N PHE A 34 -15.44 -2.78 -10.37
CA PHE A 34 -16.21 -1.65 -10.89
C PHE A 34 -15.38 -0.36 -10.99
N PRO A 35 -14.70 0.13 -9.93
CA PRO A 35 -13.90 1.35 -10.05
C PRO A 35 -12.70 1.17 -10.98
N LEU A 36 -12.12 -0.02 -11.08
CA LEU A 36 -11.04 -0.30 -12.05
C LEU A 36 -11.53 -0.18 -13.49
N LEU A 37 -12.65 -0.84 -13.82
CA LEU A 37 -13.26 -0.75 -15.15
C LEU A 37 -13.71 0.67 -15.47
N TYR A 38 -14.31 1.37 -14.50
CA TYR A 38 -14.71 2.76 -14.66
C TYR A 38 -13.51 3.67 -14.90
N THR A 39 -12.41 3.49 -14.15
CA THR A 39 -11.17 4.25 -14.34
C THR A 39 -10.55 3.98 -15.72
N GLY A 40 -10.55 2.72 -16.18
CA GLY A 40 -10.11 2.37 -17.53
C GLY A 40 -10.99 2.96 -18.63
N TRP A 41 -12.31 3.03 -18.42
CA TRP A 41 -13.21 3.70 -19.35
C TRP A 41 -12.98 5.22 -19.38
N VAL A 42 -12.77 5.84 -18.22
CA VAL A 42 -12.49 7.27 -18.09
C VAL A 42 -11.10 7.63 -18.63
N SER A 43 -10.10 6.75 -18.52
CA SER A 43 -8.75 7.02 -19.03
C SER A 43 -8.69 7.13 -20.55
N LEU A 44 -9.68 6.60 -21.27
CA LEU A 44 -9.84 6.74 -22.73
C LEU A 44 -10.61 8.01 -23.13
N GLN A 45 -11.11 8.74 -22.16
CA GLN A 45 -11.90 9.94 -22.34
C GLN A 45 -11.11 11.18 -21.94
N ASN A 46 -11.23 12.25 -22.72
CA ASN A 46 -10.82 13.57 -22.25
C ASN A 46 -11.98 14.15 -21.43
N ARG A 47 -11.78 14.22 -20.11
CA ARG A 47 -12.69 14.85 -19.16
C ARG A 47 -11.95 15.96 -18.42
N ASN A 48 -12.28 17.20 -18.73
CA ASN A 48 -11.91 18.32 -17.86
C ASN A 48 -12.88 18.34 -16.67
N LEU A 49 -12.34 18.32 -15.45
CA LEU A 49 -13.13 18.40 -14.22
C LEU A 49 -13.75 19.79 -13.99
N LEU A 50 -13.21 20.81 -14.69
CA LEU A 50 -13.58 22.23 -14.56
C LEU A 50 -14.62 22.66 -15.61
N ASP A 51 -14.53 22.12 -16.82
CA ASP A 51 -15.50 22.36 -17.89
C ASP A 51 -16.48 21.18 -17.89
N GLY A 52 -17.64 21.36 -17.26
CA GLY A 52 -18.65 20.32 -17.08
C GLY A 52 -19.31 19.78 -18.36
N ASP A 53 -18.66 19.87 -19.52
CA ASP A 53 -19.27 19.55 -20.81
C ASP A 53 -18.45 18.63 -21.72
N SER A 54 -19.16 17.61 -22.20
CA SER A 54 -18.73 16.50 -23.05
C SER A 54 -17.41 15.83 -22.65
N ALA A 55 -17.55 14.75 -21.88
CA ALA A 55 -16.63 13.63 -21.99
C ALA A 55 -16.43 13.33 -23.50
N ARG A 56 -15.24 13.64 -24.07
CA ARG A 56 -14.92 13.32 -25.47
C ARG A 56 -14.07 12.06 -25.54
N TRP A 57 -14.43 11.13 -26.40
CA TRP A 57 -13.65 9.90 -26.60
C TRP A 57 -12.39 10.23 -27.38
N VAL A 58 -11.24 10.09 -26.74
CA VAL A 58 -9.92 10.38 -27.34
C VAL A 58 -9.08 9.09 -27.46
N GLY A 59 -9.62 7.95 -27.03
CA GLY A 59 -8.95 6.66 -27.08
C GLY A 59 -7.62 6.73 -26.32
N LEU A 60 -6.51 6.43 -26.99
CA LEU A 60 -5.17 6.46 -26.37
C LEU A 60 -4.53 7.85 -26.31
N GLY A 61 -5.23 8.92 -26.69
CA GLY A 61 -4.65 10.28 -26.73
C GLY A 61 -4.09 10.74 -25.38
N ASN A 62 -4.74 10.40 -24.27
CA ASN A 62 -4.25 10.70 -22.92
C ASN A 62 -2.89 10.04 -22.63
N TYR A 63 -2.68 8.81 -23.09
CA TYR A 63 -1.41 8.10 -22.92
C TYR A 63 -0.31 8.67 -23.81
N VAL A 64 -0.64 9.05 -25.06
CA VAL A 64 0.32 9.70 -25.96
C VAL A 64 0.74 11.07 -25.42
N GLN A 65 -0.22 11.84 -24.90
CA GLN A 65 0.08 13.12 -24.25
C GLN A 65 0.97 12.92 -23.03
N LEU A 66 0.64 11.96 -22.15
CA LEU A 66 1.43 11.67 -20.96
C LEU A 66 2.85 11.18 -21.27
N LEU A 67 3.01 10.29 -22.25
CA LEU A 67 4.31 9.68 -22.56
C LEU A 67 5.24 10.58 -23.37
N TRP A 68 4.69 11.41 -24.26
CA TRP A 68 5.45 12.18 -25.25
C TRP A 68 5.44 13.68 -25.02
N HIS A 69 4.43 14.22 -24.36
CA HIS A 69 4.22 15.67 -24.25
C HIS A 69 4.30 16.18 -22.81
N ASP A 70 4.26 15.30 -21.80
CA ASP A 70 4.41 15.68 -20.40
C ASP A 70 5.89 15.62 -19.98
N PRO A 71 6.56 16.77 -19.76
CA PRO A 71 7.95 16.81 -19.35
C PRO A 71 8.18 16.29 -17.92
N TYR A 72 7.12 16.18 -17.10
CA TYR A 72 7.23 15.73 -15.72
C TYR A 72 7.07 14.22 -15.57
N PHE A 73 6.47 13.54 -16.55
CA PHE A 73 6.15 12.11 -16.44
C PHE A 73 7.38 11.24 -16.15
N TRP A 74 8.42 11.35 -16.99
CA TRP A 74 9.65 10.56 -16.84
C TRP A 74 10.45 10.94 -15.59
N ASN A 75 10.43 12.23 -15.22
CA ASN A 75 11.06 12.70 -13.98
C ASN A 75 10.34 12.12 -12.75
N ALA A 76 9.01 12.13 -12.72
CA ALA A 76 8.22 11.57 -11.64
C ALA A 76 8.38 10.04 -11.54
N MET A 77 8.42 9.33 -12.67
CA MET A 77 8.71 7.90 -12.71
C MET A 77 10.11 7.60 -12.18
N GLY A 78 11.13 8.34 -12.65
CA GLY A 78 12.51 8.19 -12.18
C GLY A 78 12.63 8.45 -10.68
N ASN A 79 11.98 9.48 -10.17
CA ASN A 79 11.93 9.78 -8.73
C ASN A 79 11.25 8.66 -7.94
N THR A 80 10.13 8.12 -8.44
CA THR A 80 9.40 7.04 -7.78
C THR A 80 10.24 5.76 -7.72
N VAL A 81 10.86 5.37 -8.83
CA VAL A 81 11.75 4.21 -8.91
C VAL A 81 12.97 4.41 -8.04
N SER A 82 13.60 5.59 -8.10
CA SER A 82 14.76 5.93 -7.28
C SER A 82 14.43 5.83 -5.78
N LEU A 83 13.34 6.45 -5.33
CA LEU A 83 12.90 6.42 -3.94
C LEU A 83 12.56 5.00 -3.48
N TRP A 84 11.85 4.23 -4.32
CA TRP A 84 11.56 2.82 -4.06
C TRP A 84 12.83 2.00 -3.91
N LEU A 85 13.82 2.19 -4.78
CA LEU A 85 15.07 1.43 -4.76
C LEU A 85 15.97 1.83 -3.58
N MET A 86 16.11 3.13 -3.33
CA MET A 86 16.84 3.70 -2.19
C MET A 86 16.23 3.30 -0.84
N THR A 87 14.93 3.00 -0.79
CA THR A 87 14.28 2.54 0.45
C THR A 87 14.32 1.02 0.57
N THR A 88 13.95 0.31 -0.49
CA THR A 88 13.77 -1.16 -0.48
C THR A 88 15.10 -1.88 -0.36
N VAL A 89 16.16 -1.43 -1.04
CA VAL A 89 17.47 -2.11 -1.00
C VAL A 89 18.07 -2.09 0.40
N PRO A 90 18.22 -0.94 1.09
CA PRO A 90 18.69 -0.93 2.48
C PRO A 90 17.76 -1.70 3.41
N GLN A 91 16.44 -1.62 3.22
CA GLN A 91 15.47 -2.34 4.03
C GLN A 91 15.67 -3.86 3.95
N ILE A 92 15.84 -4.43 2.75
CA ILE A 92 16.09 -5.87 2.58
C ILE A 92 17.46 -6.25 3.17
N VAL A 93 18.50 -5.47 2.91
CA VAL A 93 19.85 -5.73 3.46
C VAL A 93 19.83 -5.74 4.98
N LEU A 94 19.21 -4.74 5.61
CA LEU A 94 19.04 -4.66 7.06
C LEU A 94 18.19 -5.81 7.59
N ALA A 95 17.07 -6.13 6.93
CA ALA A 95 16.20 -7.24 7.33
C ALA A 95 16.95 -8.57 7.32
N LEU A 96 17.75 -8.83 6.28
CA LEU A 96 18.58 -10.04 6.18
C LEU A 96 19.72 -10.06 7.20
N ALA A 97 20.39 -8.93 7.43
CA ALA A 97 21.44 -8.82 8.44
C ALA A 97 20.90 -9.10 9.85
N ILE A 98 19.76 -8.50 10.19
CA ILE A 98 19.06 -8.73 11.46
C ILE A 98 18.57 -10.18 11.56
N ALA A 99 17.98 -10.73 10.49
CA ALA A 99 17.52 -12.12 10.46
C ALA A 99 18.67 -13.10 10.67
N HIS A 100 19.82 -12.88 10.02
CA HIS A 100 21.02 -13.69 10.20
C HIS A 100 21.54 -13.63 11.64
N LEU A 101 21.63 -12.42 12.22
CA LEU A 101 22.05 -12.23 13.60
C LEU A 101 21.13 -12.98 14.56
N LEU A 102 19.80 -12.84 14.38
CA LEU A 102 18.75 -13.42 15.20
C LEU A 102 18.54 -14.93 15.01
N ASN A 103 19.14 -15.50 13.97
CA ASN A 103 19.17 -16.94 13.74
C ASN A 103 20.26 -17.65 14.56
N ARG A 104 21.29 -16.93 15.04
CA ARG A 104 22.26 -17.50 15.99
C ARG A 104 21.57 -17.79 17.33
N ARG A 105 22.14 -18.70 18.14
CA ARG A 105 21.64 -19.01 19.49
C ARG A 105 21.89 -17.82 20.44
N ILE A 106 21.14 -16.74 20.28
CA ILE A 106 21.19 -15.58 21.18
C ILE A 106 20.34 -15.88 22.41
N ARG A 107 20.88 -15.63 23.61
CA ARG A 107 20.19 -15.83 24.90
C ARG A 107 18.88 -15.06 25.04
N ALA A 108 18.70 -13.95 24.31
CA ALA A 108 17.53 -13.06 24.41
C ALA A 108 16.73 -12.92 23.09
N ARG A 109 16.61 -14.00 22.29
CA ARG A 109 15.96 -13.99 20.96
C ARG A 109 14.56 -13.34 20.94
N THR A 110 13.75 -13.57 21.97
CA THR A 110 12.38 -13.02 22.05
C THR A 110 12.39 -11.50 22.23
N PHE A 111 13.29 -10.97 23.06
CA PHE A 111 13.42 -9.52 23.27
C PHE A 111 13.82 -8.79 21.97
N PHE A 112 14.82 -9.32 21.25
CA PHE A 112 15.23 -8.76 19.95
C PHE A 112 14.13 -8.86 18.88
N ARG A 113 13.38 -9.97 18.83
CA ARG A 113 12.21 -10.09 17.93
C ARG A 113 11.16 -9.03 18.21
N MET A 114 10.84 -8.81 19.48
CA MET A 114 9.86 -7.79 19.89
C MET A 114 10.33 -6.39 19.47
N GLY A 115 11.60 -6.05 19.70
CA GLY A 115 12.17 -4.75 19.30
C GLY A 115 12.06 -4.47 17.80
N VAL A 116 12.26 -5.47 16.94
CA VAL A 116 12.15 -5.34 15.48
C VAL A 116 10.69 -5.28 15.00
N LEU A 117 9.75 -5.87 15.76
CA LEU A 117 8.32 -5.89 15.42
C LEU A 117 7.57 -4.65 15.90
N LEU A 118 8.02 -4.00 16.98
CA LEU A 118 7.37 -2.81 17.54
C LEU A 118 7.13 -1.67 16.52
N PRO A 119 8.08 -1.33 15.63
CA PRO A 119 7.86 -0.29 14.63
C PRO A 119 6.74 -0.64 13.63
N ASN A 120 6.55 -1.92 13.30
CA ASN A 120 5.54 -2.36 12.34
C ASN A 120 4.11 -2.25 12.90
N ILE A 121 3.97 -2.32 14.21
CA ILE A 121 2.67 -2.21 14.90
C ILE A 121 2.37 -0.74 15.25
N THR A 122 3.38 0.11 15.28
CA THR A 122 3.21 1.55 15.53
C THR A 122 2.57 2.23 14.32
N SER A 123 1.58 3.11 14.57
CA SER A 123 0.95 3.90 13.51
C SER A 123 1.96 4.83 12.83
N VAL A 124 1.90 4.90 11.49
CA VAL A 124 2.71 5.81 10.69
C VAL A 124 2.58 7.25 11.19
N ALA A 125 1.38 7.68 11.59
CA ALA A 125 1.17 9.03 12.11
C ALA A 125 2.01 9.34 13.35
N ALA A 126 2.13 8.39 14.30
CA ALA A 126 2.95 8.58 15.49
C ALA A 126 4.44 8.66 15.13
N VAL A 127 4.90 7.81 14.20
CA VAL A 127 6.27 7.85 13.69
C VAL A 127 6.57 9.19 13.05
N THR A 128 5.64 9.73 12.23
CA THR A 128 5.78 11.05 11.60
C THR A 128 5.92 12.16 12.64
N VAL A 129 5.12 12.15 13.71
CA VAL A 129 5.21 13.15 14.78
C VAL A 129 6.57 13.08 15.48
N VAL A 130 7.03 11.87 15.85
CA VAL A 130 8.35 11.69 16.48
C VAL A 130 9.46 12.17 15.56
N PHE A 131 9.39 11.83 14.28
CA PHE A 131 10.40 12.26 13.30
C PHE A 131 10.40 13.79 13.13
N ALA A 132 9.23 14.42 13.06
CA ALA A 132 9.10 15.87 12.99
C ALA A 132 9.66 16.58 14.23
N GLN A 133 9.53 15.97 15.42
CA GLN A 133 10.14 16.48 16.65
C GLN A 133 11.67 16.31 16.65
N LEU A 134 12.18 15.18 16.17
CA LEU A 134 13.62 14.91 16.11
C LEU A 134 14.36 15.83 15.14
N PHE A 135 13.77 16.06 13.96
CA PHE A 135 14.33 16.89 12.88
C PHE A 135 13.72 18.30 12.82
N GLY A 136 13.09 18.75 13.91
CA GLY A 136 12.50 20.08 14.01
C GLY A 136 13.55 21.18 13.82
N ARG A 137 13.19 22.23 13.08
CA ARG A 137 14.13 23.29 12.66
C ARG A 137 14.76 24.04 13.84
N ASP A 138 13.99 24.37 14.87
CA ASP A 138 14.43 25.26 15.96
C ASP A 138 14.87 24.51 17.25
N PHE A 139 14.28 23.34 17.53
CA PHE A 139 14.56 22.55 18.75
C PHE A 139 14.72 21.05 18.49
N GLY A 140 15.04 20.67 17.24
CA GLY A 140 15.25 19.27 16.90
C GLY A 140 16.42 18.68 17.70
N LEU A 141 16.17 17.57 18.40
CA LEU A 141 17.21 16.82 19.12
C LEU A 141 18.42 16.53 18.21
N VAL A 142 18.18 16.26 16.92
CA VAL A 142 19.24 16.02 15.94
C VAL A 142 20.05 17.30 15.68
N ASN A 143 19.41 18.46 15.55
CA ASN A 143 20.11 19.75 15.35
C ASN A 143 20.92 20.14 16.60
N TRP A 144 20.40 19.86 17.80
CA TRP A 144 21.14 20.11 19.04
C TRP A 144 22.40 19.22 19.15
N VAL A 145 22.28 17.93 18.83
CA VAL A 145 23.44 17.01 18.80
C VAL A 145 24.43 17.38 17.70
N LEU A 146 23.95 17.75 16.51
CA LEU A 146 24.82 18.22 15.42
C LEU A 146 25.52 19.54 15.76
N GLY A 147 24.88 20.45 16.48
CA GLY A 147 25.51 21.68 16.98
C GLY A 147 26.62 21.40 18.01
N LEU A 148 26.49 20.37 18.83
CA LEU A 148 27.52 19.94 19.78
C LEU A 148 28.74 19.30 19.12
N VAL A 149 28.56 18.65 17.96
CA VAL A 149 29.64 17.98 17.21
C VAL A 149 30.20 18.87 16.10
N GLY A 150 29.41 19.80 15.60
CA GLY A 150 29.67 20.58 14.40
C GLY A 150 30.10 22.03 14.61
N GLY A 151 29.72 22.70 15.70
CA GLY A 151 29.95 24.15 15.87
C GLY A 151 29.13 25.00 14.92
#